data_AF-S0K5Y1-F1
#
_entry.id   AF-S0K5Y1-F1
#
_cell.length_a   1.000
_cell.length_b   1.000
_cell.length_c   1.000
_cell.angle_alpha   90.00
_cell.angle_beta   90.00
_cell.angle_gamma   90.00
#
_symmetry.space_group_name_H-M   'P 1'
#
loop_
_entity.id
_entity.type
_entity.pdbx_description
1 polymer ?
#
loop_
_entity_poly.entity_id
_entity_poly.type
_entity_poly.pdbx_seq_one_letter_code
_entity_poly.pdbx_strand_id
1 'polypeptide(L)'
;MKKKLSTILLTTLSLLMLAVNTAACSKHDSTTKESHTTTSSTKARYTNKSDNKKYPVQFVKANSGQSATFKLADKEINVGFLGVLTPNPDKKEPLAAEAKDEVQTALSHAKQIKLQYDPYYGSKTINGTKLAYIWIGNELLQSHLLQKGLAILSEHHLENKALNKQLSQDSLAAQEHLLGVWQYDGYVTTDHAFSLTAYELYQKNQVLIQAAEKAIQTAEATPNRQTLEQANVALQAVPENKRPATYSQRISQVSTTVTQAEQEAARKAEEERQRQEAARKAEEERQRQEAAARAAQLEQQRLAEQQAAQQQNQQMVWVAPQSGRRYHFDPTCRGLRRANGTVQMTLQEAQAQGYTLCGYE
;
A
#
# COMPACT_ATOMS: atom_id res chain seq x y z
N MET A 1 4.74 -19.84 -37.08
CA MET A 1 3.47 -20.04 -37.84
C MET A 1 2.39 -20.28 -36.78
N LYS A 2 1.28 -19.56 -36.57
CA LYS A 2 0.38 -18.67 -37.34
C LYS A 2 -0.24 -17.64 -36.33
N LYS A 3 -0.14 -16.32 -36.57
CA LYS A 3 -1.22 -15.30 -36.77
C LYS A 3 -2.48 -15.46 -35.87
N LYS A 4 -2.73 -14.56 -34.90
CA LYS A 4 -3.47 -13.24 -34.91
C LYS A 4 -5.00 -13.33 -34.81
N LEU A 5 -5.61 -12.44 -33.98
CA LEU A 5 -6.96 -11.80 -33.98
C LEU A 5 -7.51 -11.80 -32.53
N SER A 6 -7.67 -10.72 -31.75
CA SER A 6 -8.17 -9.33 -31.92
C SER A 6 -9.65 -9.23 -32.30
N THR A 7 -10.51 -9.07 -31.29
CA THR A 7 -11.89 -8.58 -31.42
C THR A 7 -12.22 -7.66 -30.25
N ILE A 8 -12.27 -6.35 -30.55
CA ILE A 8 -12.80 -5.28 -29.71
C ILE A 8 -14.28 -5.14 -30.09
N LEU A 9 -15.18 -5.28 -29.12
CA LEU A 9 -16.62 -5.09 -29.32
C LEU A 9 -16.99 -3.68 -28.83
N LEU A 10 -17.25 -2.77 -29.77
CA LEU A 10 -17.89 -1.47 -29.51
C LEU A 10 -19.40 -1.68 -29.33
N THR A 11 -19.93 -1.31 -28.17
CA THR A 11 -21.39 -1.23 -27.92
C THR A 11 -21.86 0.22 -28.04
N THR A 12 -22.55 0.52 -29.13
CA THR A 12 -23.28 1.79 -29.33
C THR A 12 -24.69 1.66 -28.75
N LEU A 13 -24.96 2.35 -27.65
CA LEU A 13 -26.29 2.45 -27.05
C LEU A 13 -26.93 3.79 -27.49
N SER A 14 -27.76 3.74 -28.53
CA SER A 14 -28.66 4.83 -28.93
C SER A 14 -29.90 4.81 -28.04
N LEU A 15 -30.09 5.86 -27.24
CA LEU A 15 -31.31 6.07 -26.46
C LEU A 15 -32.17 7.16 -27.14
N LEU A 16 -33.25 6.71 -27.77
CA LEU A 16 -34.31 7.52 -28.35
C LEU A 16 -35.37 7.76 -27.25
N MET A 17 -35.51 8.99 -26.74
CA MET A 17 -36.59 9.37 -25.83
C MET A 17 -37.64 10.18 -26.59
N LEU A 18 -38.79 9.54 -26.83
CA LEU A 18 -40.02 10.19 -27.28
C LEU A 18 -40.72 10.88 -26.12
N ALA A 19 -41.21 12.08 -26.41
CA ALA A 19 -42.01 12.91 -25.54
C ALA A 19 -43.39 12.29 -25.23
N VAL A 20 -43.85 12.45 -23.99
CA VAL A 20 -45.28 12.48 -23.66
C VAL A 20 -45.53 13.68 -22.77
N ASN A 21 -46.28 14.62 -23.33
CA ASN A 21 -46.83 15.80 -22.66
C ASN A 21 -48.33 15.53 -22.51
N THR A 22 -48.85 15.50 -21.28
CA THR A 22 -50.29 15.66 -21.01
C THR A 22 -50.48 16.51 -19.77
N ALA A 23 -50.77 17.79 -19.99
CA ALA A 23 -51.38 18.67 -19.00
C ALA A 23 -52.90 18.51 -19.11
N ALA A 24 -53.54 18.01 -18.05
CA ALA A 24 -54.98 18.02 -17.88
C ALA A 24 -55.37 19.10 -16.88
N CYS A 25 -56.23 20.01 -17.33
CA CYS A 25 -56.94 21.00 -16.52
C CYS A 25 -57.87 20.34 -15.50
N SER A 26 -57.97 20.94 -14.30
CA SER A 26 -59.25 21.02 -13.61
C SER A 26 -59.34 22.34 -12.83
N LYS A 27 -60.44 23.05 -13.06
CA LYS A 27 -60.89 24.27 -12.36
C LYS A 27 -62.01 23.89 -11.38
N HIS A 28 -61.99 24.54 -10.22
CA HIS A 28 -63.10 24.97 -9.32
C HIS A 28 -62.54 24.93 -7.88
N ASP A 29 -62.81 25.84 -6.95
CA ASP A 29 -63.92 26.78 -6.82
C ASP A 29 -63.53 27.97 -5.92
N SER A 30 -64.35 29.00 -6.08
CA SER A 30 -64.53 30.30 -5.41
C SER A 30 -64.37 30.35 -3.88
N THR A 31 -63.93 31.50 -3.33
CA THR A 31 -64.79 32.47 -2.57
C THR A 31 -63.96 33.66 -2.01
N THR A 32 -64.38 34.87 -2.41
CA THR A 32 -64.38 36.22 -1.78
C THR A 32 -64.02 36.33 -0.27
N LYS A 33 -63.46 37.39 0.33
CA LYS A 33 -63.37 38.87 0.21
C LYS A 33 -62.11 39.25 1.06
N GLU A 34 -61.40 40.37 0.94
CA GLU A 34 -61.85 41.75 1.17
C GLU A 34 -60.70 42.74 0.87
N SER A 35 -61.11 43.97 0.60
CA SER A 35 -60.31 45.09 0.09
C SER A 35 -59.45 45.76 1.16
N HIS A 36 -58.18 46.01 0.85
CA HIS A 36 -57.46 47.17 1.39
C HIS A 36 -56.71 47.90 0.27
N THR A 37 -57.30 49.03 -0.10
CA THR A 37 -56.71 50.07 -0.93
C THR A 37 -55.48 50.65 -0.25
N THR A 38 -54.31 50.55 -0.88
CA THR A 38 -53.22 51.52 -0.66
C THR A 38 -52.41 51.68 -1.95
N THR A 39 -52.72 52.78 -2.63
CA THR A 39 -51.80 53.65 -3.36
C THR A 39 -50.82 52.98 -4.33
N SER A 40 -51.30 52.83 -5.56
CA SER A 40 -50.50 52.66 -6.77
C SER A 40 -49.50 53.83 -6.91
N SER A 41 -48.25 53.59 -6.51
CA SER A 41 -47.13 54.35 -7.03
C SER A 41 -46.57 53.59 -8.24
N THR A 42 -46.69 54.24 -9.39
CA THR A 42 -46.19 53.81 -10.69
C THR A 42 -44.69 53.55 -10.61
N LYS A 43 -44.30 52.28 -10.38
CA LYS A 43 -42.96 51.80 -10.75
C LYS A 43 -42.86 51.91 -12.26
N ALA A 44 -42.17 52.95 -12.72
CA ALA A 44 -41.71 53.07 -14.09
C ALA A 44 -41.08 51.73 -14.51
N ARG A 45 -41.72 51.12 -15.51
CA ARG A 45 -41.22 49.95 -16.24
C ARG A 45 -39.85 50.36 -16.82
N TYR A 46 -38.77 49.96 -16.15
CA TYR A 46 -37.41 50.08 -16.68
C TYR A 46 -37.36 49.28 -17.98
N THR A 47 -37.33 49.99 -19.10
CA THR A 47 -37.16 49.40 -20.42
C THR A 47 -35.76 48.82 -20.51
N ASN A 48 -35.72 47.50 -20.68
CA ASN A 48 -34.54 46.66 -20.80
C ASN A 48 -33.72 47.07 -22.03
N LYS A 49 -32.72 47.93 -21.85
CA LYS A 49 -31.66 48.16 -22.82
C LYS A 49 -30.37 47.74 -22.12
N SER A 50 -29.79 46.62 -22.55
CA SER A 50 -28.48 46.20 -22.07
C SER A 50 -27.48 47.31 -22.40
N ASP A 51 -27.01 48.04 -21.40
CA ASP A 51 -25.95 49.01 -21.61
C ASP A 51 -24.64 48.22 -21.79
N ASN A 52 -24.38 47.79 -23.02
CA ASN A 52 -23.14 47.09 -23.40
C ASN A 52 -21.94 48.06 -23.50
N LYS A 53 -22.07 49.26 -22.93
CA LYS A 53 -21.04 50.28 -22.94
C LYS A 53 -19.86 49.85 -22.08
N LYS A 54 -18.68 49.97 -22.67
CA LYS A 54 -17.40 49.66 -22.04
C LYS A 54 -16.61 50.96 -21.83
N TYR A 55 -16.10 51.16 -20.63
CA TYR A 55 -15.40 52.37 -20.21
C TYR A 55 -13.90 52.10 -20.16
N PRO A 56 -13.07 52.75 -20.99
CA PRO A 56 -11.63 52.56 -20.94
C PRO A 56 -11.07 53.09 -19.61
N VAL A 57 -10.13 52.34 -19.04
CA VAL A 57 -9.47 52.68 -17.77
C VAL A 57 -7.99 52.36 -17.81
N GLN A 58 -7.23 52.96 -16.90
CA GLN A 58 -5.84 52.60 -16.65
C GLN A 58 -5.73 51.77 -15.38
N PHE A 59 -4.92 50.72 -15.39
CA PHE A 59 -4.63 49.92 -14.21
C PHE A 59 -3.72 50.66 -13.24
N VAL A 60 -4.01 50.57 -11.94
CA VAL A 60 -3.14 51.11 -10.87
C VAL A 60 -2.51 49.98 -10.09
N LYS A 61 -3.32 49.11 -9.47
CA LYS A 61 -2.85 47.97 -8.69
C LYS A 61 -3.93 46.90 -8.51
N ALA A 62 -3.52 45.64 -8.36
CA ALA A 62 -4.40 44.59 -7.88
C ALA A 62 -4.54 44.67 -6.36
N ASN A 63 -5.77 44.65 -5.86
CA ASN A 63 -6.07 44.65 -4.44
C ASN A 63 -6.19 43.20 -3.93
N SER A 64 -6.87 42.34 -4.69
CA SER A 64 -7.03 40.89 -4.47
C SER A 64 -7.27 40.17 -5.79
N GLY A 65 -7.51 38.85 -5.77
CA GLY A 65 -7.93 38.08 -6.95
C GLY A 65 -9.28 38.50 -7.54
N GLN A 66 -10.10 39.23 -6.78
CA GLN A 66 -11.44 39.68 -7.21
C GLN A 66 -11.61 41.20 -7.19
N SER A 67 -10.52 41.97 -7.04
CA SER A 67 -10.61 43.43 -7.05
C SER A 67 -9.31 44.12 -7.44
N ALA A 68 -9.44 45.28 -8.10
CA ALA A 68 -8.32 46.12 -8.50
C ALA A 68 -8.70 47.61 -8.48
N THR A 69 -7.69 48.46 -8.33
CA THR A 69 -7.82 49.91 -8.45
C THR A 69 -7.50 50.34 -9.87
N PHE A 70 -8.34 51.19 -10.43
CA PHE A 70 -8.21 51.74 -11.77
C PHE A 70 -8.33 53.27 -11.75
N LYS A 71 -7.78 53.94 -12.76
CA LYS A 71 -8.07 55.34 -13.07
C LYS A 71 -9.12 55.43 -14.18
N LEU A 72 -10.23 56.09 -13.87
CA LEU A 72 -11.30 56.43 -14.82
C LEU A 72 -11.45 57.96 -14.84
N ALA A 73 -11.14 58.59 -15.97
CA ALA A 73 -11.11 60.06 -16.10
C ALA A 73 -10.30 60.73 -14.96
N ASP A 74 -9.04 60.29 -14.81
CA ASP A 74 -8.06 60.74 -13.80
C ASP A 74 -8.42 60.53 -12.33
N LYS A 75 -9.57 59.92 -12.03
CA LYS A 75 -9.97 59.54 -10.67
C LYS A 75 -9.70 58.07 -10.40
N GLU A 76 -9.03 57.78 -9.28
CA GLU A 76 -8.89 56.42 -8.80
C GLU A 76 -10.23 55.87 -8.26
N ILE A 77 -10.56 54.66 -8.70
CA ILE A 77 -11.75 53.92 -8.30
C ILE A 77 -11.37 52.50 -7.93
N ASN A 78 -11.91 51.99 -6.83
CA ASN A 78 -11.83 50.57 -6.50
C ASN A 78 -12.94 49.82 -7.24
N VAL A 79 -12.58 48.71 -7.88
CA VAL A 79 -13.51 47.90 -8.67
C VAL A 79 -13.42 46.44 -8.23
N GLY A 80 -14.55 45.90 -7.78
CA GLY A 80 -14.78 44.48 -7.53
C GLY A 80 -15.29 43.78 -8.79
N PHE A 81 -14.86 42.54 -8.97
CA PHE A 81 -15.13 41.78 -10.18
C PHE A 81 -16.45 41.02 -10.04
N LEU A 82 -17.40 41.31 -10.94
CA LEU A 82 -18.68 40.61 -10.95
C LEU A 82 -18.54 39.15 -11.38
N GLY A 83 -19.36 38.28 -10.80
CA GLY A 83 -19.49 36.88 -11.19
C GLY A 83 -18.40 35.94 -10.66
N VAL A 84 -17.40 36.44 -9.93
CA VAL A 84 -16.31 35.63 -9.39
C VAL A 84 -16.12 35.87 -7.90
N LEU A 85 -15.77 34.81 -7.18
CA LEU A 85 -15.31 34.81 -5.80
C LEU A 85 -13.94 34.14 -5.77
N THR A 86 -12.92 34.82 -5.25
CA THR A 86 -11.55 34.28 -5.11
C THR A 86 -11.22 34.00 -3.64
N PRO A 87 -10.30 33.05 -3.37
CA PRO A 87 -9.79 32.82 -2.03
C PRO A 87 -9.31 34.12 -1.35
N ASN A 88 -9.61 34.24 -0.06
CA ASN A 88 -9.35 35.42 0.74
C ASN A 88 -7.99 35.33 1.48
N PRO A 89 -7.04 36.25 1.20
CA PRO A 89 -5.74 36.23 1.83
C PRO A 89 -5.78 36.50 3.35
N ASP A 90 -6.73 37.31 3.83
CA ASP A 90 -6.87 37.62 5.26
C ASP A 90 -7.30 36.40 6.07
N LYS A 91 -8.04 35.50 5.42
CA LYS A 91 -8.43 34.19 5.97
C LYS A 91 -7.39 33.11 5.72
N LYS A 92 -6.27 33.43 5.05
CA LYS A 92 -5.23 32.47 4.65
C LYS A 92 -5.78 31.33 3.78
N GLU A 93 -6.79 31.63 2.98
CA GLU A 93 -7.37 30.67 2.06
C GLU A 93 -6.36 30.33 0.93
N PRO A 94 -6.09 29.04 0.68
CA PRO A 94 -5.19 28.59 -0.40
C PRO A 94 -5.54 29.21 -1.75
N LEU A 95 -4.51 29.50 -2.54
CA LEU A 95 -4.58 30.14 -3.87
C LEU A 95 -4.96 31.63 -3.88
N ALA A 96 -5.08 32.28 -2.72
CA ALA A 96 -5.40 33.71 -2.65
C ALA A 96 -4.30 34.61 -3.24
N ALA A 97 -3.03 34.27 -3.01
CA ALA A 97 -1.90 35.02 -3.54
C ALA A 97 -1.80 34.83 -5.06
N GLU A 98 -1.93 33.58 -5.50
CA GLU A 98 -1.90 33.17 -6.90
C GLU A 98 -3.01 33.85 -7.71
N ALA A 99 -4.22 33.93 -7.16
CA ALA A 99 -5.32 34.67 -7.78
C ALA A 99 -5.02 36.18 -7.91
N LYS A 100 -4.44 36.79 -6.88
CA LYS A 100 -4.06 38.22 -6.92
C LYS A 100 -2.93 38.47 -7.91
N ASP A 101 -1.93 37.59 -7.95
CA ASP A 101 -0.78 37.70 -8.85
C ASP A 101 -1.20 37.51 -10.30
N GLU A 102 -2.17 36.63 -10.57
CA GLU A 102 -2.78 36.48 -11.89
C GLU A 102 -3.47 37.78 -12.34
N VAL A 103 -4.26 38.41 -11.46
CA VAL A 103 -4.90 39.69 -11.75
C VAL A 103 -3.88 40.79 -12.00
N GLN A 104 -2.85 40.88 -11.14
CA GLN A 104 -1.77 41.85 -11.29
C GLN A 104 -1.04 41.67 -12.62
N THR A 105 -0.74 40.42 -12.99
CA THR A 105 -0.03 40.06 -14.22
C THR A 105 -0.89 40.35 -15.45
N ALA A 106 -2.15 39.90 -15.46
CA ALA A 106 -3.04 40.08 -16.60
C ALA A 106 -3.31 41.56 -16.88
N LEU A 107 -3.54 42.38 -15.84
CA LEU A 107 -3.85 43.80 -15.99
C LEU A 107 -2.62 44.66 -16.28
N SER A 108 -1.44 44.33 -15.74
CA SER A 108 -0.21 45.11 -16.03
C SER A 108 0.29 44.92 -17.46
N HIS A 109 0.08 43.75 -18.06
CA HIS A 109 0.43 43.47 -19.45
C HIS A 109 -0.68 43.83 -20.46
N ALA A 110 -1.87 44.20 -19.96
CA ALA A 110 -2.99 44.56 -20.81
C ALA A 110 -2.74 45.88 -21.57
N LYS A 111 -2.70 45.82 -22.90
CA LYS A 111 -2.64 47.02 -23.75
C LYS A 111 -3.89 47.89 -23.63
N GLN A 112 -5.04 47.27 -23.36
CA GLN A 112 -6.31 47.95 -23.24
C GLN A 112 -7.18 47.28 -22.18
N ILE A 113 -7.67 48.08 -21.22
CA ILE A 113 -8.56 47.62 -20.18
C ILE A 113 -9.87 48.41 -20.26
N LYS A 114 -11.01 47.70 -20.18
CA LYS A 114 -12.32 48.34 -20.16
C LYS A 114 -13.19 47.76 -19.05
N LEU A 115 -13.93 48.63 -18.37
CA LEU A 115 -14.96 48.25 -17.42
C LEU A 115 -16.32 48.17 -18.13
N GLN A 116 -17.07 47.10 -17.91
CA GLN A 116 -18.47 46.99 -18.31
C GLN A 116 -19.34 46.80 -17.07
N TYR A 117 -20.26 47.72 -16.82
CA TYR A 117 -21.22 47.59 -15.73
C TYR A 117 -22.33 46.61 -16.12
N ASP A 118 -22.79 45.82 -15.16
CA ASP A 118 -24.00 45.02 -15.34
C ASP A 118 -25.25 45.93 -15.20
N PRO A 119 -26.30 45.74 -16.02
CA PRO A 119 -27.51 46.57 -15.96
C PRO A 119 -28.17 46.65 -14.57
N TYR A 120 -28.08 45.59 -13.76
CA TYR A 120 -28.66 45.55 -12.42
C TYR A 120 -27.92 46.48 -11.44
N TYR A 121 -26.60 46.38 -11.40
CA TYR A 121 -25.77 47.18 -10.48
C TYR A 121 -25.52 48.60 -10.99
N GLY A 122 -25.41 48.77 -12.31
CA GLY A 122 -25.02 50.00 -12.97
C GLY A 122 -23.64 50.51 -12.50
N SER A 123 -23.42 51.82 -12.61
CA SER A 123 -22.17 52.46 -12.18
C SER A 123 -22.14 52.86 -10.70
N LYS A 124 -23.08 52.33 -9.89
CA LYS A 124 -23.21 52.66 -8.47
C LYS A 124 -21.96 52.22 -7.69
N THR A 125 -21.65 52.96 -6.64
CA THR A 125 -20.59 52.59 -5.69
C THR A 125 -21.24 52.02 -4.43
N ILE A 126 -20.86 50.81 -4.05
CA ILE A 126 -21.35 50.10 -2.87
C ILE A 126 -20.15 49.96 -1.93
N ASN A 127 -20.22 50.53 -0.73
CA ASN A 127 -19.13 50.50 0.27
C ASN A 127 -17.76 50.89 -0.31
N GLY A 128 -17.71 51.98 -1.08
CA GLY A 128 -16.49 52.48 -1.72
C GLY A 128 -16.03 51.69 -2.96
N THR A 129 -16.73 50.64 -3.36
CA THR A 129 -16.35 49.75 -4.48
C THR A 129 -17.40 49.79 -5.60
N LYS A 130 -16.95 49.91 -6.84
CA LYS A 130 -17.80 49.70 -8.03
C LYS A 130 -17.76 48.23 -8.45
N LEU A 131 -18.81 47.71 -9.06
CA LEU A 131 -18.87 46.32 -9.52
C LEU A 131 -18.92 46.27 -11.04
N ALA A 132 -18.00 45.55 -11.68
CA ALA A 132 -17.92 45.50 -13.14
C ALA A 132 -17.34 44.19 -13.68
N TYR A 133 -17.65 43.91 -14.94
CA TYR A 133 -16.90 42.98 -15.79
C TYR A 133 -15.64 43.66 -16.31
N ILE A 134 -14.50 42.97 -16.27
CA ILE A 134 -13.20 43.54 -16.62
C ILE A 134 -12.73 42.93 -17.94
N TRP A 135 -12.62 43.76 -18.96
CA TRP A 135 -12.19 43.35 -20.29
C TRP A 135 -10.73 43.71 -20.51
N ILE A 136 -9.92 42.73 -20.89
CA ILE A 136 -8.54 42.91 -21.34
C ILE A 136 -8.54 42.67 -22.85
N GLY A 137 -8.46 43.76 -23.62
CA GLY A 137 -8.72 43.71 -25.06
C GLY A 137 -10.15 43.25 -25.37
N ASN A 138 -10.27 42.02 -25.86
CA ASN A 138 -11.54 41.36 -26.20
C ASN A 138 -11.88 40.18 -25.27
N GLU A 139 -11.03 39.89 -24.29
CA GLU A 139 -11.20 38.77 -23.36
C GLU A 139 -11.70 39.26 -22.00
N LEU A 140 -12.41 38.40 -21.29
CA LEU A 140 -12.94 38.69 -19.96
C LEU A 140 -11.98 38.15 -18.90
N LEU A 141 -11.44 39.01 -18.04
CA LEU A 141 -10.50 38.59 -16.99
C LEU A 141 -11.12 37.54 -16.05
N GLN A 142 -12.39 37.71 -15.70
CA GLN A 142 -13.11 36.74 -14.86
C GLN A 142 -13.16 35.34 -15.47
N SER A 143 -13.33 35.24 -16.80
CA SER A 143 -13.30 33.97 -17.51
C SER A 143 -11.94 33.30 -17.35
N HIS A 144 -10.85 34.06 -17.50
CA HIS A 144 -9.49 33.56 -17.31
C HIS A 144 -9.23 33.04 -15.88
N LEU A 145 -9.71 33.75 -14.86
CA LEU A 145 -9.59 33.31 -13.45
C LEU A 145 -10.34 32.01 -13.19
N LEU A 146 -11.56 31.88 -13.71
CA LEU A 146 -12.37 30.67 -13.58
C LEU A 146 -11.74 29.49 -14.32
N GLN A 147 -11.28 29.68 -15.56
CA GLN A 147 -10.63 28.63 -16.36
C GLN A 147 -9.35 28.10 -15.71
N LYS A 148 -8.62 28.94 -14.97
CA LYS A 148 -7.45 28.53 -14.16
C LYS A 148 -7.83 27.92 -12.81
N GLY A 149 -9.11 27.93 -12.43
CA GLY A 149 -9.57 27.52 -11.11
C GLY A 149 -9.07 28.42 -9.98
N LEU A 150 -8.72 29.68 -10.26
CA LEU A 150 -8.31 30.66 -9.25
C LEU A 150 -9.50 31.42 -8.64
N ALA A 151 -10.69 31.18 -9.17
CA ALA A 151 -11.96 31.70 -8.68
C ALA A 151 -13.04 30.62 -8.78
N ILE A 152 -14.14 30.84 -8.07
CA ILE A 152 -15.41 30.14 -8.24
C ILE A 152 -16.49 31.13 -8.66
N LEU A 153 -17.62 30.62 -9.15
CA LEU A 153 -18.77 31.47 -9.45
C LEU A 153 -19.31 32.10 -8.16
N SER A 154 -19.42 33.43 -8.13
CA SER A 154 -20.01 34.15 -6.99
C SER A 154 -21.54 34.14 -7.06
N GLU A 155 -22.21 34.38 -5.91
CA GLU A 155 -23.67 34.56 -5.83
C GLU A 155 -24.19 35.91 -6.36
N HIS A 156 -23.36 36.73 -7.03
CA HIS A 156 -23.82 37.98 -7.63
C HIS A 156 -24.97 37.74 -8.61
N HIS A 157 -26.01 38.60 -8.58
CA HIS A 157 -27.06 38.59 -9.60
C HIS A 157 -26.52 39.19 -10.89
N LEU A 158 -26.44 38.40 -11.96
CA LEU A 158 -25.90 38.84 -13.25
C LEU A 158 -27.04 38.98 -14.28
N GLU A 159 -27.45 40.22 -14.58
CA GLU A 159 -28.50 40.50 -15.57
C GLU A 159 -28.02 40.18 -16.99
N ASN A 160 -26.72 40.32 -17.25
CA ASN A 160 -26.12 39.89 -18.51
C ASN A 160 -26.08 38.36 -18.62
N LYS A 161 -27.17 37.78 -19.15
CA LYS A 161 -27.34 36.32 -19.33
C LYS A 161 -26.23 35.66 -20.16
N ALA A 162 -25.67 36.35 -21.14
CA ALA A 162 -24.61 35.80 -21.99
C ALA A 162 -23.29 35.65 -21.21
N LEU A 163 -22.90 36.68 -20.46
CA LEU A 163 -21.71 36.63 -19.60
C LEU A 163 -21.91 35.67 -18.43
N ASN A 164 -23.10 35.65 -17.83
CA ASN A 164 -23.42 34.68 -16.78
C ASN A 164 -23.22 33.24 -17.29
N LYS A 165 -23.81 32.91 -18.45
CA LYS A 165 -23.63 31.60 -19.07
C LYS A 165 -22.16 31.26 -19.31
N GLN A 166 -21.38 32.20 -19.86
CA GLN A 166 -19.95 32.01 -20.11
C GLN A 166 -19.19 31.69 -18.82
N LEU A 167 -19.37 32.49 -17.77
CA LEU A 167 -18.71 32.28 -16.48
C LEU A 167 -19.12 30.95 -15.83
N SER A 168 -20.40 30.58 -15.91
CA SER A 168 -20.85 29.26 -15.42
C SER A 168 -20.16 28.12 -16.17
N GLN A 169 -20.01 28.23 -17.49
CA GLN A 169 -19.31 27.21 -18.30
C GLN A 169 -17.83 27.12 -17.96
N ASP A 170 -17.15 28.27 -17.79
CA ASP A 170 -15.74 28.32 -17.41
C ASP A 170 -15.51 27.70 -16.01
N SER A 171 -16.38 28.00 -15.05
CA SER A 171 -16.31 27.42 -13.70
C SER A 171 -16.53 25.91 -13.72
N LEU A 172 -17.50 25.43 -14.53
CA LEU A 172 -17.78 23.99 -14.65
C LEU A 172 -16.60 23.26 -15.27
N ALA A 173 -16.00 23.81 -16.33
CA ALA A 173 -14.83 23.21 -16.97
C ALA A 173 -13.65 23.09 -15.98
N ALA A 174 -13.39 24.13 -15.18
CA ALA A 174 -12.35 24.06 -14.16
C ALA A 174 -12.64 23.04 -13.06
N GLN A 175 -13.91 22.86 -12.68
CA GLN A 175 -14.33 21.82 -11.75
C GLN A 175 -14.14 20.41 -12.32
N GLU A 176 -14.57 20.17 -13.56
CA GLU A 176 -14.43 18.88 -14.25
C GLU A 176 -12.96 18.47 -14.42
N HIS A 177 -12.08 19.44 -14.63
CA HIS A 177 -10.65 19.24 -14.78
C HIS A 177 -9.86 19.34 -13.47
N LEU A 178 -10.53 19.55 -12.33
CA LEU A 178 -9.91 19.71 -11.01
C LEU A 178 -8.79 20.76 -11.00
N LEU A 179 -9.04 21.92 -11.61
CA LEU A 179 -8.05 23.00 -11.70
C LEU A 179 -8.09 23.91 -10.48
N GLY A 180 -6.92 24.38 -10.03
CA GLY A 180 -6.79 25.37 -8.96
C GLY A 180 -7.51 24.93 -7.69
N VAL A 181 -8.48 25.73 -7.22
CA VAL A 181 -9.24 25.45 -5.98
C VAL A 181 -10.00 24.12 -6.03
N TRP A 182 -10.34 23.63 -7.23
CA TRP A 182 -11.09 22.39 -7.42
C TRP A 182 -10.24 21.13 -7.26
N GLN A 183 -8.91 21.25 -7.22
CA GLN A 183 -8.00 20.11 -7.00
C GLN A 183 -7.98 19.63 -5.54
N TYR A 184 -8.47 20.47 -4.62
CA TYR A 184 -8.50 20.19 -3.19
C TYR A 184 -9.88 19.68 -2.79
N ASP A 185 -9.96 18.37 -2.53
CA ASP A 185 -11.22 17.71 -2.20
C ASP A 185 -11.91 18.36 -0.99
N GLY A 186 -13.16 18.79 -1.19
CA GLY A 186 -14.00 19.46 -0.18
C GLY A 186 -13.65 20.93 0.09
N TYR A 187 -12.62 21.50 -0.54
CA TYR A 187 -12.23 22.89 -0.29
C TYR A 187 -13.28 23.89 -0.78
N VAL A 188 -13.86 23.65 -1.96
CA VAL A 188 -15.04 24.40 -2.42
C VAL A 188 -16.30 23.72 -1.92
N THR A 189 -17.14 24.46 -1.22
CA THR A 189 -18.38 23.95 -0.61
C THR A 189 -19.56 24.03 -1.57
N THR A 190 -20.65 23.33 -1.25
CA THR A 190 -21.87 23.29 -2.08
C THR A 190 -22.61 24.63 -2.15
N ASP A 191 -22.40 25.51 -1.18
CA ASP A 191 -22.87 26.90 -1.14
C ASP A 191 -21.87 27.88 -1.78
N HIS A 192 -20.97 27.39 -2.64
CA HIS A 192 -20.00 28.20 -3.38
C HIS A 192 -19.13 29.09 -2.48
N ALA A 193 -18.62 28.52 -1.38
CA ALA A 193 -17.67 29.14 -0.49
C ALA A 193 -16.38 28.29 -0.35
N PHE A 194 -15.42 28.78 0.43
CA PHE A 194 -14.16 28.09 0.72
C PHE A 194 -14.14 27.56 2.15
N SER A 195 -13.69 26.32 2.33
CA SER A 195 -13.60 25.64 3.63
C SER A 195 -12.15 25.32 4.00
N LEU A 196 -11.57 26.12 4.90
CA LEU A 196 -10.21 25.89 5.42
C LEU A 196 -10.10 24.55 6.15
N THR A 197 -11.12 24.16 6.90
CA THR A 197 -11.12 22.89 7.63
C THR A 197 -11.11 21.69 6.68
N ALA A 198 -11.83 21.76 5.56
CA ALA A 198 -11.78 20.74 4.53
C ALA A 198 -10.41 20.69 3.85
N TYR A 199 -9.79 21.85 3.59
CA TYR A 199 -8.44 21.91 3.05
C TYR A 199 -7.38 21.31 4.00
N GLU A 200 -7.43 21.62 5.28
CA GLU A 200 -6.55 21.02 6.31
C GLU A 200 -6.74 19.50 6.38
N LEU A 201 -7.99 19.04 6.30
CA LEU A 201 -8.30 17.61 6.26
C LEU A 201 -7.77 16.95 4.98
N TYR A 202 -7.90 17.60 3.82
CA TYR A 202 -7.31 17.16 2.56
C TYR A 202 -5.80 16.99 2.72
N GLN A 203 -5.09 18.00 3.25
CA GLN A 203 -3.65 17.93 3.47
C GLN A 203 -3.25 16.78 4.39
N LYS A 204 -3.97 16.61 5.52
CA LYS A 204 -3.75 15.50 6.43
C LYS A 204 -3.93 14.15 5.73
N ASN A 205 -4.98 14.01 4.92
CA ASN A 205 -5.23 12.78 4.16
C ASN A 205 -4.14 12.52 3.13
N GLN A 206 -3.59 13.54 2.45
CA GLN A 206 -2.47 13.36 1.53
C GLN A 206 -1.23 12.80 2.24
N VAL A 207 -0.91 13.29 3.44
CA VAL A 207 0.22 12.75 4.23
C VAL A 207 -0.01 11.28 4.60
N LEU A 208 -1.23 10.93 5.01
CA LEU A 208 -1.59 9.55 5.34
C LEU A 208 -1.53 8.63 4.11
N ILE A 209 -2.03 9.10 2.96
CA ILE A 209 -1.98 8.35 1.69
C ILE A 209 -0.52 8.11 1.27
N GLN A 210 0.35 9.13 1.34
CA GLN A 210 1.77 8.99 1.03
C GLN A 210 2.48 8.02 1.98
N ALA A 211 2.15 8.06 3.28
CA ALA A 211 2.70 7.13 4.25
C ALA A 211 2.27 5.68 3.96
N ALA A 212 0.98 5.48 3.63
CA ALA A 212 0.45 4.18 3.22
C ALA A 212 1.09 3.68 1.92
N GLU A 213 1.23 4.53 0.90
CA GLU A 213 1.92 4.20 -0.35
C GLU A 213 3.33 3.67 -0.09
N LYS A 214 4.10 4.40 0.74
CA LYS A 214 5.48 4.03 1.07
C LYS A 214 5.55 2.71 1.83
N ALA A 215 4.63 2.48 2.78
CA ALA A 215 4.57 1.24 3.53
C ALA A 215 4.22 0.05 2.63
N ILE A 216 3.25 0.22 1.71
CA ILE A 216 2.88 -0.80 0.72
C ILE A 216 4.06 -1.10 -0.21
N GLN A 217 4.75 -0.08 -0.74
CA GLN A 217 5.94 -0.26 -1.57
C GLN A 217 7.06 -1.01 -0.83
N THR A 218 7.25 -0.74 0.46
CA THR A 218 8.22 -1.46 1.29
C THR A 218 7.83 -2.94 1.43
N ALA A 219 6.54 -3.22 1.63
CA ALA A 219 6.01 -4.58 1.71
C ALA A 219 6.07 -5.33 0.37
N GLU A 220 5.90 -4.63 -0.75
CA GLU A 220 6.08 -5.17 -2.10
C GLU A 220 7.55 -5.50 -2.39
N ALA A 221 8.48 -4.61 -2.01
CA ALA A 221 9.91 -4.81 -2.21
C ALA A 221 10.50 -5.89 -1.29
N THR A 222 9.97 -5.99 -0.07
CA THR A 222 10.44 -6.96 0.94
C THR A 222 9.26 -7.66 1.60
N PRO A 223 8.62 -8.63 0.92
CA PRO A 223 7.43 -9.31 1.44
C PRO A 223 7.77 -10.15 2.67
N ASN A 224 7.32 -9.70 3.84
CA ASN A 224 7.37 -10.46 5.09
C ASN A 224 6.26 -10.00 6.04
N ARG A 225 6.09 -10.72 7.16
CA ARG A 225 5.04 -10.45 8.13
C ARG A 225 5.12 -9.04 8.73
N GLN A 226 6.32 -8.52 8.99
CA GLN A 226 6.50 -7.21 9.59
C GLN A 226 6.13 -6.09 8.60
N THR A 227 6.59 -6.18 7.36
CA THR A 227 6.31 -5.14 6.35
C THR A 227 4.85 -5.14 5.94
N LEU A 228 4.22 -6.33 5.86
CA LEU A 228 2.77 -6.47 5.64
C LEU A 228 1.97 -5.81 6.76
N GLU A 229 2.35 -6.04 8.03
CA GLU A 229 1.66 -5.42 9.17
C GLU A 229 1.80 -3.89 9.16
N GLN A 230 3.00 -3.38 8.89
CA GLN A 230 3.23 -1.93 8.75
C GLN A 230 2.38 -1.32 7.63
N ALA A 231 2.26 -2.01 6.48
CA ALA A 231 1.41 -1.57 5.38
C ALA A 231 -0.08 -1.56 5.77
N ASN A 232 -0.56 -2.58 6.49
CA ASN A 232 -1.94 -2.64 6.98
C ASN A 232 -2.25 -1.53 7.97
N VAL A 233 -1.37 -1.28 8.94
CA VAL A 233 -1.52 -0.19 9.93
C VAL A 233 -1.55 1.16 9.23
N ALA A 234 -0.65 1.40 8.28
CA ALA A 234 -0.62 2.65 7.52
C ALA A 234 -1.89 2.82 6.67
N LEU A 235 -2.40 1.74 6.05
CA LEU A 235 -3.66 1.78 5.29
C LEU A 235 -4.87 2.08 6.19
N GLN A 236 -4.93 1.49 7.39
CA GLN A 236 -6.01 1.72 8.35
C GLN A 236 -6.11 3.18 8.78
N ALA A 237 -4.97 3.89 8.86
CA ALA A 237 -4.95 5.31 9.19
C ALA A 237 -5.57 6.19 8.09
N VAL A 238 -5.58 5.75 6.82
CA VAL A 238 -6.23 6.47 5.72
C VAL A 238 -7.75 6.26 5.78
N PRO A 239 -8.57 7.34 5.74
CA PRO A 239 -10.03 7.21 5.67
C PRO A 239 -10.46 6.36 4.47
N GLU A 240 -11.41 5.47 4.67
CA GLU A 240 -11.77 4.44 3.69
C GLU A 240 -12.18 5.02 2.32
N ASN A 241 -13.00 6.07 2.34
CA ASN A 241 -13.45 6.77 1.13
C ASN A 241 -12.35 7.60 0.43
N LYS A 242 -11.15 7.68 1.01
CA LYS A 242 -9.98 8.39 0.45
C LYS A 242 -8.86 7.44 0.03
N ARG A 243 -9.00 6.13 0.26
CA ARG A 243 -7.99 5.14 -0.14
C ARG A 243 -7.98 4.98 -1.66
N PRO A 244 -6.80 5.03 -2.31
CA PRO A 244 -6.68 4.63 -3.71
C PRO A 244 -7.19 3.20 -3.93
N ALA A 245 -7.98 3.01 -4.98
CA ALA A 245 -8.66 1.74 -5.27
C ALA A 245 -7.70 0.54 -5.42
N THR A 246 -6.44 0.80 -5.80
CA THR A 246 -5.42 -0.23 -6.02
C THR A 246 -4.84 -0.81 -4.72
N TYR A 247 -4.97 -0.12 -3.59
CA TYR A 247 -4.29 -0.49 -2.35
C TYR A 247 -4.73 -1.86 -1.82
N SER A 248 -6.04 -2.13 -1.84
CA SER A 248 -6.59 -3.41 -1.40
C SER A 248 -6.00 -4.58 -2.19
N GLN A 249 -5.95 -4.46 -3.51
CA GLN A 249 -5.39 -5.49 -4.38
C GLN A 249 -3.89 -5.70 -4.11
N ARG A 250 -3.11 -4.63 -4.00
CA ARG A 250 -1.66 -4.68 -3.75
C ARG A 250 -1.35 -5.38 -2.43
N ILE A 251 -2.03 -5.00 -1.35
CA ILE A 251 -1.86 -5.65 -0.04
C ILE A 251 -2.27 -7.13 -0.09
N SER A 252 -3.36 -7.48 -0.79
CA SER A 252 -3.78 -8.87 -0.95
C SER A 252 -2.73 -9.73 -1.66
N GLN A 253 -2.08 -9.17 -2.70
CA GLN A 253 -0.98 -9.83 -3.40
C GLN A 253 0.22 -10.04 -2.48
N VAL A 254 0.67 -9.01 -1.76
CA VAL A 254 1.75 -9.13 -0.78
C VAL A 254 1.42 -10.17 0.30
N SER A 255 0.20 -10.15 0.83
CA SER A 255 -0.26 -11.13 1.82
C SER A 255 -0.16 -12.56 1.31
N THR A 256 -0.54 -12.81 0.04
CA THR A 256 -0.43 -14.12 -0.57
C THR A 256 1.04 -14.55 -0.71
N THR A 257 1.91 -13.64 -1.16
CA THR A 257 3.35 -13.90 -1.25
C THR A 257 3.97 -14.23 0.10
N VAL A 258 3.62 -13.48 1.16
CA VAL A 258 4.11 -13.74 2.52
C VAL A 258 3.66 -15.12 2.99
N THR A 259 2.37 -15.45 2.85
CA THR A 259 1.84 -16.77 3.25
C THR A 259 2.52 -17.91 2.49
N GLN A 260 2.75 -17.77 1.19
CA GLN A 260 3.44 -18.79 0.39
C GLN A 260 4.90 -18.97 0.85
N ALA A 261 5.61 -17.87 1.12
CA ALA A 261 6.99 -17.93 1.61
C ALA A 261 7.07 -18.60 2.99
N GLU A 262 6.14 -18.28 3.90
CA GLU A 262 6.05 -18.91 5.22
C GLU A 262 5.75 -20.42 5.12
N GLN A 263 4.82 -20.82 4.25
CA GLN A 263 4.49 -22.23 4.00
C GLN A 263 5.68 -22.99 3.40
N GLU A 264 6.39 -22.40 2.45
CA GLU A 264 7.57 -23.02 1.85
C GLU A 264 8.71 -23.16 2.87
N ALA A 265 8.94 -22.13 3.69
CA ALA A 265 9.93 -22.18 4.76
C ALA A 265 9.59 -23.26 5.80
N ALA A 266 8.32 -23.37 6.20
CA ALA A 266 7.85 -24.41 7.11
C ALA A 266 8.02 -25.81 6.52
N ARG A 267 7.72 -25.99 5.21
CA ARG A 267 7.94 -27.26 4.51
C ARG A 267 9.42 -27.64 4.48
N LYS A 268 10.31 -26.71 4.12
CA LYS A 268 11.76 -26.96 4.11
C LYS A 268 12.30 -27.28 5.50
N ALA A 269 11.82 -26.58 6.53
CA ALA A 269 12.20 -26.85 7.91
C ALA A 269 11.74 -28.26 8.36
N GLU A 270 10.53 -28.68 7.97
CA GLU A 270 10.04 -30.02 8.27
C GLU A 270 10.82 -31.11 7.51
N GLU A 271 11.07 -30.91 6.21
CA GLU A 271 11.91 -31.82 5.41
C GLU A 271 13.32 -31.97 6.03
N GLU A 272 13.91 -30.88 6.51
CA GLU A 272 15.22 -30.91 7.18
C GLU A 272 15.15 -31.65 8.52
N ARG A 273 14.10 -31.42 9.34
CA ARG A 273 13.90 -32.18 10.58
C ARG A 273 13.79 -33.67 10.31
N GLN A 274 13.04 -34.07 9.28
CA GLN A 274 12.90 -35.46 8.88
C GLN A 274 14.23 -36.07 8.40
N ARG A 275 15.04 -35.31 7.63
CA ARG A 275 16.38 -35.74 7.22
C ARG A 275 17.31 -35.94 8.41
N GLN A 276 17.30 -35.02 9.37
CA GLN A 276 18.11 -35.13 10.59
C GLN A 276 17.68 -36.33 11.44
N GLU A 277 16.37 -36.56 11.58
CA GLU A 277 15.87 -37.74 12.29
C GLU A 277 16.23 -39.05 11.58
N ALA A 278 16.10 -39.10 10.25
CA ALA A 278 16.49 -40.26 9.46
C ALA A 278 18.00 -40.54 9.56
N ALA A 279 18.83 -39.49 9.50
CA ALA A 279 20.27 -39.59 9.69
C ALA A 279 20.62 -40.10 11.10
N ARG A 280 19.94 -39.60 12.14
CA ARG A 280 20.12 -40.09 13.52
C ARG A 280 19.75 -41.57 13.64
N LYS A 281 18.63 -42.01 13.08
CA LYS A 281 18.21 -43.42 13.09
C LYS A 281 19.19 -44.31 12.33
N ALA A 282 19.69 -43.86 11.18
CA ALA A 282 20.70 -44.59 10.41
C ALA A 282 22.03 -44.73 11.16
N GLU A 283 22.45 -43.68 11.87
CA GLU A 283 23.64 -43.71 12.73
C GLU A 283 23.45 -44.66 13.92
N GLU A 284 22.31 -44.58 14.62
CA GLU A 284 21.99 -45.49 15.73
C GLU A 284 21.95 -46.95 15.27
N GLU A 285 21.43 -47.22 14.07
CA GLU A 285 21.43 -48.56 13.47
C GLU A 285 22.84 -49.02 13.10
N ARG A 286 23.66 -48.15 12.50
CA ARG A 286 25.07 -48.46 12.22
C ARG A 286 25.83 -48.80 13.50
N GLN A 287 25.64 -48.01 14.56
CA GLN A 287 26.27 -48.28 15.87
C GLN A 287 25.78 -49.59 16.49
N ARG A 288 24.49 -49.92 16.37
CA ARG A 288 23.96 -51.22 16.80
C ARG A 288 24.58 -52.38 16.03
N GLN A 289 24.71 -52.25 14.71
CA GLN A 289 25.33 -53.26 13.87
C GLN A 289 26.82 -53.42 14.18
N GLU A 290 27.55 -52.33 14.36
CA GLU A 290 28.97 -52.35 14.76
C GLU A 290 29.14 -52.98 16.16
N ALA A 291 28.29 -52.64 17.13
CA ALA A 291 28.31 -53.24 18.46
C ALA A 291 27.98 -54.74 18.42
N ALA A 292 26.99 -55.15 17.63
CA ALA A 292 26.64 -56.56 17.43
C ALA A 292 27.78 -57.33 16.75
N ALA A 293 28.41 -56.75 15.72
CA ALA A 293 29.58 -57.35 15.05
C ALA A 293 30.76 -57.52 16.02
N ARG A 294 31.04 -56.50 16.85
CA ARG A 294 32.09 -56.56 17.88
C ARG A 294 31.78 -57.62 18.95
N ALA A 295 30.53 -57.72 19.38
CA ALA A 295 30.10 -58.75 20.33
C ALA A 295 30.27 -60.17 19.74
N ALA A 296 29.89 -60.36 18.48
CA ALA A 296 30.08 -61.63 17.78
C ALA A 296 31.57 -62.00 17.63
N GLN A 297 32.44 -61.03 17.33
CA GLN A 297 33.89 -61.25 17.29
C GLN A 297 34.46 -61.66 18.66
N LEU A 298 34.07 -60.98 19.74
CA LEU A 298 34.48 -61.31 21.10
C LEU A 298 34.01 -62.71 21.51
N GLU A 299 32.78 -63.09 21.13
CA GLU A 299 32.26 -64.44 21.37
C GLU A 299 33.03 -65.51 20.60
N GLN A 300 33.36 -65.27 19.32
CA GLN A 300 34.19 -66.17 18.54
C GLN A 300 35.59 -66.33 19.15
N GLN A 301 36.22 -65.24 19.61
CA GLN A 301 37.51 -65.30 20.31
C GLN A 301 37.41 -66.15 21.58
N ARG A 302 36.39 -65.92 22.41
CA ARG A 302 36.15 -66.71 23.63
C ARG A 302 35.94 -68.19 23.32
N LEU A 303 35.16 -68.52 22.28
CA LEU A 303 34.95 -69.91 21.86
C LEU A 303 36.25 -70.55 21.35
N ALA A 304 37.06 -69.82 20.58
CA ALA A 304 38.36 -70.29 20.11
C ALA A 304 39.35 -70.51 21.28
N GLU A 305 39.38 -69.60 22.26
CA GLU A 305 40.17 -69.74 23.49
C GLU A 305 39.72 -70.96 24.31
N GLN A 306 38.41 -71.18 24.46
CA GLN A 306 37.87 -72.37 25.13
C GLN A 306 38.25 -73.65 24.40
N GLN A 307 38.15 -73.68 23.07
CA GLN A 307 38.56 -74.84 22.27
C GLN A 307 40.07 -75.09 22.37
N ALA A 308 40.89 -74.03 22.31
CA ALA A 308 42.34 -74.14 22.48
C ALA A 308 42.72 -74.68 23.88
N ALA A 309 42.05 -74.19 24.93
CA ALA A 309 42.23 -74.68 26.30
C ALA A 309 41.79 -76.14 26.45
N GLN A 310 40.68 -76.55 25.82
CA GLN A 310 40.24 -77.95 25.80
C GLN A 310 41.25 -78.84 25.07
N GLN A 311 41.79 -78.40 23.92
CA GLN A 311 42.82 -79.12 23.19
C GLN A 311 44.11 -79.25 24.00
N GLN A 312 44.54 -78.22 24.72
CA GLN A 312 45.67 -78.29 25.65
C GLN A 312 45.41 -79.30 26.78
N ASN A 313 44.22 -79.31 27.37
CA ASN A 313 43.88 -80.24 28.45
C ASN A 313 43.80 -81.71 27.98
N GLN A 314 43.47 -81.94 26.70
CA GLN A 314 43.49 -83.25 26.05
C GLN A 314 44.86 -83.64 25.50
N GLN A 315 45.88 -82.78 25.62
CA GLN A 315 47.24 -83.11 25.21
C GLN A 315 47.75 -84.29 26.05
N MET A 316 48.18 -85.35 25.36
CA MET A 316 48.66 -86.54 26.02
C MET A 316 50.05 -86.30 26.60
N VAL A 317 50.21 -86.60 27.89
CA VAL A 317 51.46 -86.50 28.63
C VAL A 317 51.89 -87.87 29.16
N TRP A 318 53.19 -88.04 29.32
CA TRP A 318 53.80 -89.23 29.88
C TRP A 318 54.02 -89.05 31.38
N VAL A 319 53.56 -90.01 32.18
CA VAL A 319 53.81 -90.07 33.62
C VAL A 319 54.49 -91.39 33.98
N ALA A 320 55.25 -91.40 35.07
CA ALA A 320 55.88 -92.60 35.61
C ALA A 320 55.34 -92.90 37.02
N PRO A 321 54.21 -93.64 37.15
CA PRO A 321 53.47 -93.77 38.41
C PRO A 321 54.27 -94.38 39.56
N GLN A 322 55.27 -95.21 39.24
CA GLN A 322 56.13 -95.89 40.21
C GLN A 322 57.44 -95.14 40.48
N SER A 323 57.66 -93.98 39.86
CA SER A 323 58.97 -93.30 39.85
C SER A 323 58.91 -91.79 40.12
N GLY A 324 57.72 -91.20 40.26
CA GLY A 324 57.56 -89.81 40.69
C GLY A 324 56.16 -89.25 40.46
N ARG A 325 55.94 -87.99 40.87
CA ARG A 325 54.68 -87.25 40.65
C ARG A 325 54.85 -86.10 39.66
N ARG A 326 55.63 -86.33 38.61
CA ARG A 326 55.81 -85.36 37.52
C ARG A 326 55.30 -85.91 36.19
N TYR A 327 54.71 -85.04 35.37
CA TYR A 327 54.32 -85.36 34.01
C TYR A 327 55.30 -84.73 33.01
N HIS A 328 55.34 -85.32 31.82
CA HIS A 328 56.29 -85.03 30.76
C HIS A 328 55.55 -84.90 29.42
N PHE A 329 55.92 -83.92 28.60
CA PHE A 329 55.42 -83.78 27.23
C PHE A 329 56.22 -84.64 26.26
N ASP A 330 57.51 -84.86 26.54
CA ASP A 330 58.39 -85.68 25.70
C ASP A 330 58.67 -87.05 26.36
N PRO A 331 58.40 -88.19 25.70
CA PRO A 331 58.69 -89.52 26.25
C PRO A 331 60.17 -89.79 26.52
N THR A 332 61.07 -88.98 25.95
CA THR A 332 62.53 -89.09 26.09
C THR A 332 63.12 -88.10 27.11
N CYS A 333 62.27 -87.38 27.85
CA CYS A 333 62.72 -86.39 28.83
C CYS A 333 63.76 -86.97 29.79
N ARG A 334 64.78 -86.17 30.11
CA ARG A 334 65.85 -86.51 31.06
C ARG A 334 65.31 -87.02 32.40
N GLY A 335 64.18 -86.48 32.86
CA GLY A 335 63.52 -86.89 34.10
C GLY A 335 62.94 -88.31 34.08
N LEU A 336 62.71 -88.89 32.91
CA LEU A 336 62.18 -90.25 32.73
C LEU A 336 63.26 -91.34 32.59
N ARG A 337 64.55 -90.98 32.44
CA ARG A 337 65.65 -91.93 32.15
C ARG A 337 65.86 -93.04 33.19
N ARG A 338 65.34 -92.88 34.40
CA ARG A 338 65.43 -93.85 35.50
C ARG A 338 64.07 -94.39 35.92
N ALA A 339 63.02 -94.12 35.15
CA ALA A 339 61.67 -94.58 35.44
C ALA A 339 61.52 -96.06 35.10
N ASN A 340 60.81 -96.81 35.94
CA ASN A 340 60.58 -98.25 35.76
C ASN A 340 59.39 -98.59 34.84
N GLY A 341 58.87 -97.58 34.12
CA GLY A 341 57.75 -97.69 33.19
C GLY A 341 57.01 -96.36 33.04
N THR A 342 56.49 -96.08 31.85
CA THR A 342 55.73 -94.86 31.54
C THR A 342 54.33 -95.20 31.06
N VAL A 343 53.35 -94.41 31.49
CA VAL A 343 51.95 -94.51 31.06
C VAL A 343 51.55 -93.18 30.45
N GLN A 344 50.75 -93.23 29.39
CA GLN A 344 50.20 -92.06 28.73
C GLN A 344 48.82 -91.75 29.32
N MET A 345 48.56 -90.50 29.67
CA MET A 345 47.23 -90.00 30.05
C MET A 345 47.09 -88.55 29.63
N THR A 346 45.89 -87.98 29.69
CA THR A 346 45.71 -86.57 29.33
C THR A 346 46.37 -85.65 30.35
N LEU A 347 46.79 -84.45 29.93
CA LEU A 347 47.34 -83.43 30.82
C LEU A 347 46.40 -83.13 31.99
N GLN A 348 45.10 -83.04 31.73
CA GLN A 348 44.08 -82.83 32.76
C GLN A 348 44.03 -83.97 33.78
N GLU A 349 44.06 -85.24 33.33
CA GLU A 349 44.09 -86.39 34.23
C GLU A 349 45.37 -86.44 35.07
N ALA A 350 46.53 -86.15 34.45
CA ALA A 350 47.79 -86.07 35.16
C ALA A 350 47.77 -84.98 36.24
N GLN A 351 47.30 -83.76 35.92
CA GLN A 351 47.17 -82.68 36.89
C GLN A 351 46.14 -83.00 37.99
N ALA A 352 45.00 -83.61 37.65
CA ALA A 352 43.97 -84.02 38.62
C ALA A 352 44.48 -85.11 39.58
N GLN A 353 45.37 -86.00 39.12
CA GLN A 353 46.07 -86.98 39.97
C GLN A 353 47.23 -86.36 40.78
N GLY A 354 47.45 -85.05 40.66
CA GLY A 354 48.44 -84.27 41.39
C GLY A 354 49.85 -84.34 40.80
N TYR A 355 50.00 -84.71 39.52
CA TYR A 355 51.29 -84.62 38.84
C TYR A 355 51.59 -83.16 38.46
N THR A 356 52.86 -82.76 38.62
CA THR A 356 53.34 -81.42 38.29
C THR A 356 54.31 -81.44 37.10
N LEU A 357 54.50 -80.32 36.41
CA LEU A 357 55.40 -80.27 35.26
C LEU A 357 56.84 -80.61 35.68
N CYS A 358 57.54 -81.41 34.86
CA CYS A 358 58.95 -81.63 35.11
C CYS A 358 59.78 -80.35 34.89
N GLY A 359 60.63 -79.99 35.86
CA GLY A 359 61.57 -78.88 35.70
C GLY A 359 62.74 -79.14 34.73
N TYR A 360 62.79 -80.32 34.10
CA TYR A 360 63.72 -80.66 33.02
C TYR A 360 63.01 -80.79 31.67
N GLU A 361 61.72 -80.46 31.63
CA GLU A 361 60.90 -80.49 30.43
C GLU A 361 61.22 -79.36 29.47
#